data_AF-A0A1D6Q7W2-F1
#
_entry.id   AF-A0A1D6Q7W2-F1
#
_cell.length_a   1.000
_cell.length_b   1.000
_cell.length_c   1.000
_cell.angle_alpha   90.00
_cell.angle_beta   90.00
_cell.angle_gamma   90.00
#
_symmetry.space_group_name_H-M   'P 1'
#
loop_
_entity.id
_entity.type
_entity.pdbx_description
1 polymer ?
#
loop_
_entity_poly.entity_id
_entity_poly.type
_entity_poly.pdbx_seq_one_letter_code
_entity_poly.pdbx_strand_id
1 'polypeptide(L)'
;MCVLHSYIPSQGGKDAASPRYIFTKLSHITRSIFPKDDDILLNYLNEDGQSIEPTWYMPILPMVLVNGSEGIGTGWSTYIPNYNPRDILANLRRLLNGESTVPMHPWYRGFKGSIEKTVNTKVAGSTYTVTGIIEVLDNTTLRITELPIRRWTQDYKDYLESLAPDTKNKDKVPFIEDVTCQGDNEDVYIQFTLSEKNMNIAMEEGLVKKFKLTTTIGTSNMHLFDSDGKIRKYDTPEQILEEFCHLRLEFYCKRKEALLKSIKLDLKKLENKVRFIRCVVDNEIIVNNRKRADLFLELRQKNFDPFPKKKKRAEPAAVGALEEEENEESPEAAGAEPSDYEYLLSMSIGTLTLEKIQELNAEKQKLVDDVEELENMSPKSLWLKDLDAFEKELDVSNAILCCYASFRVLLLHLITCQL
;
A
#
# COMPACT_ATOMS: atom_id res chain seq x y z
N MET A 1 -4.27 -0.95 3.90
CA MET A 1 -4.62 -1.20 2.48
C MET A 1 -6.05 -1.68 2.29
N CYS A 2 -6.66 -2.27 3.30
CA CYS A 2 -8.09 -2.52 3.31
C CYS A 2 -8.91 -1.23 3.56
N VAL A 3 -10.04 -1.07 2.87
CA VAL A 3 -11.05 -0.04 3.17
C VAL A 3 -12.14 -0.69 4.01
N LEU A 4 -12.33 -0.23 5.25
CA LEU A 4 -13.52 -0.59 6.02
C LEU A 4 -14.75 0.06 5.39
N HIS A 5 -15.78 -0.73 5.11
CA HIS A 5 -17.05 -0.23 4.54
C HIS A 5 -18.12 0.13 5.59
N SER A 6 -17.75 0.20 6.87
CA SER A 6 -18.67 0.59 7.94
C SER A 6 -17.91 1.07 9.18
N TYR A 7 -18.35 2.23 9.70
CA TYR A 7 -17.98 2.84 10.99
C TYR A 7 -16.49 3.20 11.19
N ILE A 8 -16.20 4.51 11.28
CA ILE A 8 -14.89 5.00 11.75
C ILE A 8 -14.94 5.01 13.29
N PRO A 9 -14.05 4.27 13.97
CA PRO A 9 -14.11 4.12 15.42
C PRO A 9 -13.67 5.40 16.15
N SER A 10 -14.46 5.82 17.14
CA SER A 10 -14.28 7.00 18.01
C SER A 10 -13.40 6.74 19.25
N GLN A 11 -13.10 5.48 19.57
CA GLN A 11 -12.31 5.05 20.74
C GLN A 11 -11.00 4.36 20.34
N GLY A 12 -10.33 4.89 19.30
CA GLY A 12 -9.06 4.34 18.85
C GLY A 12 -9.15 2.92 18.31
N GLY A 13 -10.31 2.54 17.77
CA GLY A 13 -10.55 1.21 17.22
C GLY A 13 -11.24 0.23 18.16
N LYS A 14 -11.36 0.54 19.46
CA LYS A 14 -11.98 -0.37 20.45
C LYS A 14 -13.49 -0.51 20.31
N ASP A 15 -14.12 0.46 19.67
CA ASP A 15 -15.54 0.51 19.36
C ASP A 15 -15.87 -0.09 17.98
N ALA A 16 -14.93 -0.82 17.37
CA ALA A 16 -15.19 -1.59 16.17
C ALA A 16 -16.30 -2.63 16.39
N ALA A 17 -17.23 -2.73 15.45
CA ALA A 17 -18.27 -3.76 15.47
C ALA A 17 -17.65 -5.16 15.35
N SER A 18 -18.39 -6.18 15.78
CA SER A 18 -17.92 -7.58 15.72
C SER A 18 -17.46 -7.94 14.29
N PRO A 19 -16.34 -8.68 14.13
CA PRO A 19 -15.78 -9.06 12.82
C PRO A 19 -16.79 -9.66 11.84
N ARG A 20 -17.82 -10.32 12.35
CA ARG A 20 -18.91 -10.93 11.56
C ARG A 20 -19.83 -9.93 10.86
N TYR A 21 -19.82 -8.66 11.27
CA TYR A 21 -20.70 -7.60 10.76
C TYR A 21 -19.93 -6.51 10.00
N ILE A 22 -18.62 -6.66 9.84
CA ILE A 22 -17.78 -5.72 9.11
C ILE A 22 -17.32 -6.35 7.81
N PHE A 23 -17.21 -5.52 6.78
CA PHE A 23 -16.74 -5.93 5.46
C PHE A 23 -15.51 -5.12 5.09
N THR A 24 -14.59 -5.77 4.39
CA THR A 24 -13.36 -5.16 3.93
C THR A 24 -13.12 -5.51 2.46
N LYS A 25 -12.49 -4.58 1.74
CA LYS A 25 -11.96 -4.80 0.40
C LYS A 25 -10.62 -4.10 0.25
N LEU A 26 -9.79 -4.56 -0.68
CA LEU A 26 -8.56 -3.86 -1.02
C LEU A 26 -8.89 -2.45 -1.56
N SER A 27 -8.15 -1.46 -1.08
CA SER A 27 -8.19 -0.11 -1.62
C SER A 27 -7.65 -0.11 -3.04
N HIS A 28 -8.20 0.75 -3.91
CA HIS A 28 -7.77 0.85 -5.31
C HIS A 28 -6.27 1.15 -5.44
N ILE A 29 -5.74 1.98 -4.53
CA ILE A 29 -4.32 2.36 -4.47
C ILE A 29 -3.38 1.19 -4.14
N THR A 30 -3.89 0.06 -3.64
CA THR A 30 -3.09 -1.08 -3.16
C THR A 30 -2.17 -1.63 -4.25
N ARG A 31 -2.68 -1.82 -5.47
CA ARG A 31 -1.87 -2.34 -6.58
C ARG A 31 -0.97 -1.31 -7.24
N SER A 32 -1.17 -0.02 -6.95
CA SER A 32 -0.18 1.01 -7.26
C SER A 32 0.99 0.98 -6.26
N ILE A 33 0.74 0.59 -5.01
CA ILE A 33 1.79 0.43 -4.00
C ILE A 33 2.54 -0.90 -4.16
N PHE A 34 1.83 -1.98 -4.47
CA PHE A 34 2.35 -3.32 -4.72
C PHE A 34 2.04 -3.75 -6.17
N PRO A 35 2.89 -3.36 -7.14
CA PRO A 35 2.72 -3.72 -8.54
C PRO A 35 2.60 -5.22 -8.72
N LYS A 36 1.64 -5.67 -9.53
CA LYS A 36 1.43 -7.10 -9.81
C LYS A 36 2.65 -7.76 -10.46
N ASP A 37 3.37 -7.00 -11.26
CA ASP A 37 4.57 -7.46 -11.96
C ASP A 37 5.71 -7.82 -10.99
N ASP A 38 5.66 -7.35 -9.74
CA ASP A 38 6.64 -7.72 -8.73
C ASP A 38 6.28 -9.03 -8.02
N ASP A 39 5.02 -9.50 -8.11
CA ASP A 39 4.55 -10.70 -7.40
C ASP A 39 5.44 -11.90 -7.76
N ILE A 40 5.83 -12.07 -9.03
CA ILE A 40 6.70 -13.16 -9.51
C ILE A 40 8.12 -13.14 -8.93
N LEU A 41 8.56 -12.01 -8.35
CA LEU A 41 9.90 -11.85 -7.79
C LEU A 41 9.96 -12.17 -6.30
N LEU A 42 8.81 -12.34 -5.66
CA LEU A 42 8.71 -12.54 -4.22
C LEU A 42 8.99 -14.01 -3.87
N ASN A 43 9.59 -14.20 -2.70
CA ASN A 43 9.86 -15.54 -2.17
C ASN A 43 8.65 -16.01 -1.36
N TYR A 44 7.77 -16.79 -1.99
CA TYR A 44 6.56 -17.38 -1.39
C TYR A 44 6.92 -18.52 -0.43
N LEU A 45 6.33 -18.51 0.76
CA LEU A 45 6.54 -19.57 1.74
C LEU A 45 5.62 -20.77 1.45
N ASN A 46 5.99 -21.96 1.92
CA ASN A 46 5.19 -23.17 1.77
C ASN A 46 4.85 -23.76 3.14
N GLU A 47 3.56 -23.98 3.39
CA GLU A 47 3.05 -24.64 4.59
C GLU A 47 2.11 -25.78 4.19
N ASP A 48 2.39 -26.99 4.68
CA ASP A 48 1.64 -28.22 4.36
C ASP A 48 1.44 -28.49 2.85
N GLY A 49 2.40 -28.09 2.02
CA GLY A 49 2.36 -28.26 0.57
C GLY A 49 1.58 -27.17 -0.16
N GLN A 50 1.04 -26.17 0.55
CA GLN A 50 0.36 -25.01 0.00
C GLN A 50 1.27 -23.79 0.01
N SER A 51 1.29 -23.06 -1.11
CA SER A 51 1.92 -21.74 -1.20
C SER A 51 1.13 -20.74 -0.36
N ILE A 52 1.80 -20.03 0.55
CA ILE A 52 1.21 -19.02 1.46
C ILE A 52 1.83 -17.63 1.18
N GLU A 53 1.77 -16.67 2.10
CA GLU A 53 2.37 -15.35 1.86
C GLU A 53 3.89 -15.39 1.60
N PRO A 54 4.42 -14.41 0.86
CA PRO A 54 5.85 -14.25 0.77
C PRO A 54 6.46 -13.80 2.09
N THR A 55 7.75 -14.07 2.26
CA THR A 55 8.57 -13.56 3.39
C THR A 55 8.33 -12.07 3.65
N TRP A 56 8.23 -11.27 2.59
CA TRP A 56 7.77 -9.89 2.62
C TRP A 56 7.35 -9.46 1.21
N TYR A 57 6.50 -8.45 1.13
CA TYR A 57 6.18 -7.77 -0.14
C TYR A 57 7.17 -6.63 -0.40
N MET A 58 7.38 -6.30 -1.68
CA MET A 58 8.22 -5.17 -2.07
C MET A 58 7.35 -4.01 -2.59
N PRO A 59 6.97 -3.04 -1.74
CA PRO A 59 6.21 -1.87 -2.21
C PRO A 59 7.09 -0.92 -3.04
N ILE A 60 6.48 0.04 -3.74
CA ILE A 60 7.21 1.10 -4.46
C ILE A 60 7.80 2.19 -3.52
N LEU A 61 7.31 2.28 -2.28
CA LEU A 61 7.75 3.22 -1.25
C LEU A 61 7.74 2.53 0.13
N PRO A 62 8.57 2.95 1.11
CA PRO A 62 8.69 2.28 2.39
C PRO A 62 7.42 2.47 3.24
N MET A 63 6.50 1.51 3.15
CA MET A 63 5.22 1.57 3.85
C MET A 63 5.33 1.60 5.38
N VAL A 64 6.48 1.16 5.92
CA VAL A 64 6.82 1.27 7.34
C VAL A 64 6.89 2.73 7.82
N LEU A 65 7.32 3.66 6.96
CA LEU A 65 7.34 5.09 7.27
C LEU A 65 5.96 5.73 7.02
N VAL A 66 5.21 5.24 6.02
CA VAL A 66 3.88 5.77 5.68
C VAL A 66 2.86 5.50 6.79
N ASN A 67 2.74 4.25 7.21
CA ASN A 67 1.75 3.84 8.21
C ASN A 67 2.29 3.87 9.65
N GLY A 68 3.59 4.09 9.81
CA GLY A 68 4.29 3.87 11.07
C GLY A 68 4.40 2.38 11.41
N SER A 69 5.04 2.09 12.54
CA SER A 69 5.14 0.75 13.09
C SER A 69 5.28 0.82 14.60
N GLU A 70 4.60 -0.08 15.30
CA GLU A 70 4.71 -0.20 16.76
C GLU A 70 4.67 -1.68 17.12
N GLY A 71 5.63 -2.11 17.93
CA GLY A 71 5.75 -3.50 18.33
C GLY A 71 6.61 -3.69 19.57
N ILE A 72 6.25 -4.68 20.38
CA ILE A 72 7.00 -5.09 21.57
C ILE A 72 7.31 -6.58 21.42
N GLY A 73 8.59 -6.92 21.42
CA GLY A 73 9.09 -8.28 21.42
C GLY A 73 9.92 -8.58 22.66
N THR A 74 10.49 -9.78 22.72
CA THR A 74 11.41 -10.16 23.80
C THR A 74 12.76 -9.50 23.56
N GLY A 75 13.10 -8.49 24.36
CA GLY A 75 14.40 -7.80 24.29
C GLY A 75 14.46 -6.56 23.40
N TRP A 76 13.45 -6.35 22.54
CA TRP A 76 13.36 -5.19 21.65
C TRP A 76 11.95 -4.60 21.64
N SER A 77 11.87 -3.30 21.40
CA SER A 77 10.63 -2.61 21.03
C SER A 77 10.91 -1.68 19.85
N THR A 78 9.89 -1.39 19.07
CA THR A 78 9.97 -0.46 17.95
C THR A 78 8.81 0.51 17.99
N TYR A 79 9.12 1.77 17.67
CA TYR A 79 8.14 2.81 17.48
C TYR A 79 8.62 3.73 16.35
N ILE A 80 7.89 3.70 15.25
CA ILE A 80 8.10 4.52 14.06
C ILE A 80 6.80 5.31 13.85
N PRO A 81 6.83 6.66 13.90
CA PRO A 81 5.65 7.47 13.61
C PRO A 81 5.35 7.47 12.10
N ASN A 82 4.20 8.02 11.76
CA ASN A 82 3.81 8.21 10.37
C ASN A 82 4.56 9.38 9.75
N TYR A 83 4.87 9.27 8.46
CA TYR A 83 5.48 10.32 7.65
C TYR A 83 4.64 10.57 6.41
N ASN A 84 4.76 11.78 5.87
CA ASN A 84 4.02 12.19 4.68
C ASN A 84 4.49 11.39 3.45
N PRO A 85 3.58 10.66 2.76
CA PRO A 85 3.94 9.96 1.53
C PRO A 85 4.57 10.87 0.48
N ARG A 86 4.18 12.14 0.40
CA ARG A 86 4.77 13.07 -0.58
C ARG A 86 6.22 13.43 -0.27
N ASP A 87 6.55 13.57 1.01
CA ASP A 87 7.94 13.86 1.42
C ASP A 87 8.82 12.64 1.17
N ILE A 88 8.29 11.43 1.42
CA ILE A 88 8.93 10.17 1.07
C ILE A 88 9.17 10.07 -0.45
N LEU A 89 8.15 10.35 -1.27
CA LEU A 89 8.27 10.33 -2.74
C LEU A 89 9.32 11.34 -3.22
N ALA A 90 9.32 12.56 -2.67
CA ALA A 90 10.29 13.59 -3.02
C ALA A 90 11.73 13.12 -2.70
N ASN A 91 11.94 12.52 -1.54
CA ASN A 91 13.26 11.99 -1.17
C ASN A 91 13.66 10.74 -1.98
N LEU A 92 12.73 9.86 -2.35
CA LEU A 92 13.03 8.76 -3.28
C LEU A 92 13.50 9.29 -4.64
N ARG A 93 12.82 10.32 -5.18
CA ARG A 93 13.24 10.98 -6.44
C ARG A 93 14.64 11.58 -6.31
N ARG A 94 14.95 12.22 -5.17
CA ARG A 94 16.31 12.73 -4.87
C ARG A 94 17.36 11.63 -4.86
N LEU A 95 17.11 10.54 -4.13
CA LEU A 95 18.02 9.39 -4.05
C LEU A 95 18.27 8.76 -5.43
N LEU A 96 17.23 8.63 -6.25
CA LEU A 96 17.35 8.11 -7.62
C LEU A 96 18.24 9.00 -8.53
N ASN A 97 18.22 10.31 -8.28
CA ASN A 97 19.06 11.31 -8.95
C ASN A 97 20.47 11.46 -8.34
N GLY A 98 20.78 10.73 -7.26
CA GLY A 98 22.05 10.86 -6.54
C GLY A 98 22.16 12.12 -5.70
N GLU A 99 21.03 12.74 -5.35
CA GLU A 99 20.95 13.89 -4.46
C GLU A 99 20.80 13.45 -2.99
N SER A 100 21.22 14.31 -2.06
CA SER A 100 21.02 14.08 -0.63
C SER A 100 19.54 14.19 -0.25
N THR A 101 19.12 13.35 0.71
CA THR A 101 17.79 13.40 1.31
C THR A 101 17.57 14.69 2.11
N VAL A 102 16.31 15.12 2.19
CA VAL A 102 15.85 16.22 3.05
C VAL A 102 15.26 15.60 4.33
N PRO A 103 15.59 16.12 5.52
CA PRO A 103 15.03 15.61 6.78
C PRO A 103 13.50 15.58 6.77
N MET A 104 12.92 14.43 7.07
CA MET A 104 11.48 14.20 7.17
C MET A 104 11.01 14.35 8.62
N HIS A 105 9.79 14.85 8.78
CA HIS A 105 9.17 15.04 10.08
C HIS A 105 7.88 14.21 10.19
N PRO A 106 7.52 13.74 11.41
CA PRO A 106 6.29 13.02 11.61
C PRO A 106 5.08 13.80 11.10
N TRP A 107 4.19 13.11 10.41
CA TRP A 107 3.01 13.68 9.79
C TRP A 107 1.87 12.67 9.80
N TYR A 108 0.68 13.14 10.14
CA TYR A 108 -0.51 12.31 10.27
C TYR A 108 -1.60 12.89 9.38
N ARG A 109 -2.13 12.04 8.48
CA ARG A 109 -3.18 12.44 7.54
C ARG A 109 -4.43 12.91 8.29
N GLY A 110 -4.88 14.12 7.98
CA GLY A 110 -6.10 14.70 8.54
C GLY A 110 -5.91 15.42 9.88
N PHE A 111 -4.74 15.31 10.52
CA PHE A 111 -4.43 16.04 11.74
C PHE A 111 -4.26 17.54 11.43
N LYS A 112 -5.01 18.38 12.15
CA LYS A 112 -5.05 19.85 11.93
C LYS A 112 -4.15 20.61 12.91
N GLY A 113 -3.67 19.96 13.96
CA GLY A 113 -2.81 20.58 14.98
C GLY A 113 -1.36 20.77 14.53
N SER A 114 -0.48 21.17 15.45
CA SER A 114 0.95 21.37 15.15
C SER A 114 1.81 20.19 15.62
N ILE A 115 2.83 19.88 14.84
CA ILE A 115 3.88 18.91 15.18
C ILE A 115 5.21 19.65 15.06
N GLU A 116 5.80 20.00 16.21
CA GLU A 116 7.00 20.83 16.26
C GLU A 116 8.17 20.04 16.81
N LYS A 117 9.33 20.16 16.15
CA LYS A 117 10.56 19.52 16.60
C LYS A 117 11.07 20.23 17.85
N THR A 118 11.11 19.51 18.96
CA THR A 118 11.62 20.00 20.23
C THR A 118 13.00 19.39 20.47
N VAL A 119 14.02 20.23 20.63
CA VAL A 119 15.38 19.76 20.93
C VAL A 119 15.48 19.51 22.42
N ASN A 120 15.50 18.24 22.81
CA ASN A 120 15.79 17.84 24.19
C ASN A 120 17.20 17.25 24.27
N THR A 121 18.14 18.00 24.84
CA THR A 121 19.55 17.60 24.97
C THR A 121 19.79 16.37 25.84
N LYS A 122 18.75 15.87 26.54
CA LYS A 122 18.82 14.69 27.42
C LYS A 122 18.42 13.37 26.75
N VAL A 123 17.78 13.41 25.59
CA VAL A 123 17.28 12.20 24.89
C VAL A 123 18.02 12.07 23.57
N ALA A 124 18.61 10.89 23.31
CA ALA A 124 19.19 10.60 22.01
C ALA A 124 18.08 10.63 20.94
N GLY A 125 18.30 11.37 19.84
CA GLY A 125 17.33 11.52 18.75
C GLY A 125 16.48 12.79 18.82
N SER A 126 15.54 12.93 17.88
CA SER A 126 14.61 14.06 17.84
C SER A 126 13.35 13.74 18.65
N THR A 127 12.91 14.70 19.45
CA THR A 127 11.58 14.66 20.08
C THR A 127 10.67 15.67 19.42
N TYR A 128 9.39 15.33 19.28
CA TYR A 128 8.39 16.20 18.67
C TYR A 128 7.28 16.46 19.65
N THR A 129 6.89 17.72 19.78
CA THR A 129 5.74 18.15 20.56
C THR A 129 4.54 18.24 19.63
N VAL A 130 3.51 17.44 19.93
CA VAL A 130 2.26 17.41 19.18
C VAL A 130 1.21 18.18 19.95
N THR A 131 0.63 19.20 19.34
CA THR A 131 -0.30 20.12 19.99
C THR A 131 -1.65 20.09 19.29
N GLY A 132 -2.72 19.87 20.06
CA GLY A 132 -4.10 20.01 19.58
C GLY A 132 -4.51 21.48 19.42
N ILE A 133 -5.75 21.74 19.01
CA ILE A 133 -6.25 23.10 18.80
C ILE A 133 -7.30 23.43 19.86
N ILE A 134 -7.08 24.54 20.55
CA ILE A 134 -8.02 25.15 21.48
C ILE A 134 -8.21 26.63 21.14
N GLU A 135 -9.45 27.05 21.09
CA GLU A 135 -9.89 28.39 20.70
C GLU A 135 -10.72 29.01 21.83
N VAL A 136 -10.59 30.32 21.98
CA VAL A 136 -11.36 31.11 22.93
C VAL A 136 -12.53 31.73 22.16
N LEU A 137 -13.76 31.39 22.54
CA LEU A 137 -14.96 31.93 21.88
C LEU A 137 -15.42 33.22 22.54
N ASP A 138 -15.42 33.25 23.86
CA ASP A 138 -15.78 34.41 24.67
C ASP A 138 -15.01 34.41 26.01
N ASN A 139 -15.42 35.26 26.95
CA ASN A 139 -14.75 35.43 28.26
C ASN A 139 -14.84 34.21 29.18
N THR A 140 -15.70 33.23 28.87
CA THR A 140 -15.98 32.07 29.73
C THR A 140 -15.96 30.76 28.95
N THR A 141 -16.06 30.78 27.63
CA THR A 141 -16.27 29.61 26.79
C THR A 141 -15.06 29.33 25.90
N LEU A 142 -14.61 28.09 25.96
CA LEU A 142 -13.51 27.54 25.18
C LEU A 142 -14.03 26.45 24.24
N ARG A 143 -13.35 26.29 23.10
CA ARG A 143 -13.65 25.27 22.10
C ARG A 143 -12.39 24.50 21.72
N ILE A 144 -12.48 23.18 21.69
CA ILE A 144 -11.44 22.28 21.22
C ILE A 144 -11.90 21.67 19.90
N THR A 145 -11.09 21.89 18.86
CA THR A 145 -11.35 21.44 17.48
C THR A 145 -10.40 20.34 17.02
N GLU A 146 -9.34 20.06 17.79
CA GLU A 146 -8.38 18.99 17.48
C GLU A 146 -7.70 18.49 18.76
N LEU A 147 -7.55 17.17 18.88
CA LEU A 147 -6.82 16.54 20.00
C LEU A 147 -5.43 16.10 19.55
N PRO A 148 -4.43 16.07 20.46
CA PRO A 148 -3.12 15.52 20.13
C PRO A 148 -3.22 14.08 19.64
N ILE A 149 -2.33 13.71 18.72
CA ILE A 149 -2.26 12.36 18.16
C ILE A 149 -2.22 11.30 19.27
N ARG A 150 -2.99 10.22 19.08
CA ARG A 150 -3.25 9.12 20.05
C ARG A 150 -4.04 9.50 21.30
N ARG A 151 -4.70 10.67 21.31
CA ARG A 151 -5.70 11.01 22.31
C ARG A 151 -7.10 10.92 21.71
N TRP A 152 -7.91 10.01 22.22
CA TRP A 152 -9.24 9.70 21.66
C TRP A 152 -10.34 10.56 22.29
N THR A 153 -11.38 10.84 21.52
CA THR A 153 -12.46 11.76 21.89
C THR A 153 -13.19 11.32 23.15
N GLN A 154 -13.55 10.03 23.27
CA GLN A 154 -14.26 9.54 24.45
C GLN A 154 -13.41 9.61 25.73
N ASP A 155 -12.16 9.12 25.67
CA ASP A 155 -11.23 9.18 26.81
C ASP A 155 -11.00 10.64 27.26
N TYR A 156 -10.98 11.57 26.30
CA TYR A 156 -10.81 12.99 26.59
C TYR A 156 -12.07 13.64 27.15
N LYS A 157 -13.24 13.25 26.65
CA LYS A 157 -14.53 13.68 27.18
C LYS A 157 -14.68 13.26 28.64
N ASP A 158 -14.41 12.00 28.97
CA ASP A 158 -14.45 11.50 30.35
C ASP A 158 -13.50 12.30 31.26
N TYR A 159 -12.33 12.70 30.73
CA TYR A 159 -11.41 13.59 31.43
C TYR A 159 -12.00 14.98 31.69
N LEU A 160 -12.63 15.63 30.70
CA LEU A 160 -13.25 16.95 30.89
C LEU A 160 -14.47 16.90 31.81
N GLU A 161 -15.32 15.87 31.70
CA GLU A 161 -16.44 15.63 32.62
C GLU A 161 -15.95 15.41 34.05
N SER A 162 -14.78 14.79 34.24
CA SER A 162 -14.15 14.70 35.55
C SER A 162 -13.73 16.05 36.14
N LEU A 163 -13.63 17.11 35.34
CA LEU A 163 -13.37 18.48 35.81
C LEU A 163 -14.65 19.30 36.00
N ALA A 164 -15.79 18.77 35.56
CA ALA A 164 -17.13 19.35 35.66
C ALA A 164 -17.82 18.97 37.00
N PRO A 165 -19.01 19.51 37.31
CA PRO A 165 -19.72 19.20 38.55
C PRO A 165 -20.11 17.72 38.63
N ASP A 166 -19.69 17.05 39.71
CA ASP A 166 -19.99 15.64 39.91
C ASP A 166 -21.32 15.48 40.67
N THR A 167 -22.29 14.80 40.07
CA THR A 167 -23.58 14.50 40.71
C THR A 167 -23.44 13.56 41.91
N LYS A 168 -22.35 12.78 42.00
CA LYS A 168 -22.08 11.83 43.08
C LYS A 168 -21.22 12.41 44.21
N ASN A 169 -20.45 13.45 43.95
CA ASN A 169 -19.53 14.04 44.94
C ASN A 169 -19.72 15.57 45.01
N LYS A 170 -20.69 16.00 45.82
CA LYS A 170 -21.07 17.41 45.98
C LYS A 170 -20.00 18.30 46.63
N ASP A 171 -18.98 17.71 47.26
CA ASP A 171 -17.89 18.46 47.92
C ASP A 171 -16.76 18.84 46.95
N LYS A 172 -16.77 18.31 45.71
CA LYS A 172 -15.76 18.62 44.71
C LYS A 172 -16.07 19.96 44.04
N VAL A 173 -15.18 20.93 44.23
CA VAL A 173 -15.27 22.22 43.52
C VAL A 173 -14.94 22.00 42.04
N PRO A 174 -15.91 22.21 41.12
CA PRO A 174 -15.69 21.99 39.70
C PRO A 174 -14.82 23.10 39.10
N PHE A 175 -13.94 22.73 38.16
CA PHE A 175 -13.15 23.70 37.41
C PHE A 175 -13.90 24.16 36.15
N ILE A 176 -14.62 23.23 35.53
CA ILE A 176 -15.48 23.46 34.38
C ILE A 176 -16.93 23.52 34.86
N GLU A 177 -17.71 24.47 34.36
CA GLU A 177 -19.13 24.61 34.72
C GLU A 177 -20.01 23.67 33.89
N ASP A 178 -19.77 23.64 32.58
CA ASP A 178 -20.52 22.82 31.64
C ASP A 178 -19.64 22.34 30.48
N VAL A 179 -19.92 21.15 29.95
CA VAL A 179 -19.23 20.56 28.79
C VAL A 179 -20.28 20.09 27.79
N THR A 180 -20.24 20.64 26.58
CA THR A 180 -21.07 20.23 25.46
C THR A 180 -20.18 19.61 24.36
N CYS A 181 -20.46 18.37 23.98
CA CYS A 181 -19.76 17.68 22.90
C CYS A 181 -20.69 17.58 21.68
N GLN A 182 -20.29 18.16 20.55
CA GLN A 182 -21.05 18.12 19.29
C GLN A 182 -20.25 17.50 18.15
N GLY A 183 -19.11 16.88 18.44
CA GLY A 183 -18.26 16.25 17.43
C GLY A 183 -18.91 15.01 16.81
N ASP A 184 -18.70 14.85 15.50
CA ASP A 184 -19.01 13.62 14.77
C ASP A 184 -17.88 12.59 14.97
N ASN A 185 -18.03 11.39 14.39
CA ASN A 185 -16.99 10.35 14.49
C ASN A 185 -15.66 10.73 13.81
N GLU A 186 -15.63 11.76 12.96
CA GLU A 186 -14.47 12.16 12.16
C GLU A 186 -13.85 13.49 12.62
N ASP A 187 -14.60 14.36 13.28
CA ASP A 187 -14.15 15.67 13.71
C ASP A 187 -14.37 15.88 15.21
N VAL A 188 -13.35 16.39 15.90
CA VAL A 188 -13.46 16.77 17.30
C VAL A 188 -14.15 18.12 17.40
N TYR A 189 -15.26 18.17 18.13
CA TYR A 189 -15.90 19.44 18.52
C TYR A 189 -16.37 19.36 19.97
N ILE A 190 -15.61 19.97 20.86
CA ILE A 190 -15.91 20.02 22.30
C ILE A 190 -15.91 21.47 22.74
N GLN A 191 -17.05 21.93 23.26
CA GLN A 191 -17.19 23.25 23.84
C GLN A 191 -17.41 23.11 25.34
N PHE A 192 -16.78 23.97 26.14
CA PHE A 192 -16.98 23.96 27.58
C PHE A 192 -16.83 25.36 28.17
N THR A 193 -17.51 25.57 29.30
CA THR A 193 -17.62 26.87 29.96
C THR A 193 -16.91 26.83 31.31
N LEU A 194 -16.20 27.90 31.63
CA LEU A 194 -15.48 28.14 32.86
C LEU A 194 -16.06 29.38 33.54
N SER A 195 -15.97 29.44 34.88
CA SER A 195 -16.14 30.72 35.57
C SER A 195 -15.05 31.71 35.16
N GLU A 196 -15.32 33.03 35.21
CA GLU A 196 -14.34 34.07 34.90
C GLU A 196 -13.02 33.89 35.69
N LYS A 197 -13.13 33.46 36.95
CA LYS A 197 -11.96 33.17 37.80
C LYS A 197 -11.13 32.01 37.25
N ASN A 198 -11.78 30.91 36.87
CA ASN A 198 -11.09 29.73 36.34
C ASN A 198 -10.53 29.99 34.94
N MET A 199 -11.20 30.81 34.13
CA MET A 199 -10.70 31.26 32.83
C MET A 199 -9.38 32.03 32.97
N ASN A 200 -9.31 33.00 33.90
CA ASN A 200 -8.07 33.74 34.16
C ASN A 200 -6.94 32.80 34.61
N ILE A 201 -7.22 31.85 35.50
CA ILE A 201 -6.23 30.84 35.92
C ILE A 201 -5.77 29.98 34.72
N ALA A 202 -6.68 29.58 33.84
CA ALA A 202 -6.35 28.77 32.66
C ALA A 202 -5.52 29.56 31.64
N MET A 203 -5.80 30.84 31.48
CA MET A 203 -5.03 31.76 30.61
C MET A 203 -3.62 31.99 31.14
N GLU A 204 -3.46 32.23 32.45
CA GLU A 204 -2.15 32.41 33.09
C GLU A 204 -1.28 31.14 32.99
N GLU A 205 -1.87 29.96 33.16
CA GLU A 205 -1.15 28.68 33.03
C GLU A 205 -0.86 28.30 31.56
N GLY A 206 -1.62 28.87 30.62
CA GLY A 206 -1.66 28.53 29.22
C GLY A 206 -2.66 27.42 28.92
N LEU A 207 -3.64 27.70 28.06
CA LEU A 207 -4.78 26.82 27.76
C LEU A 207 -4.35 25.42 27.31
N VAL A 208 -3.40 25.34 26.38
CA VAL A 208 -2.89 24.07 25.85
C VAL A 208 -2.34 23.19 26.97
N LYS A 209 -1.54 23.76 27.87
CA LYS A 209 -0.96 23.04 29.00
C LYS A 209 -2.03 22.64 30.01
N LYS A 210 -2.93 23.58 30.35
CA LYS A 210 -3.99 23.36 31.33
C LYS A 210 -4.90 22.20 30.97
N PHE A 211 -5.33 22.16 29.71
CA PHE A 211 -6.24 21.14 29.17
C PHE A 211 -5.51 19.91 28.61
N LYS A 212 -4.20 19.82 28.86
CA LYS A 212 -3.32 18.71 28.46
C LYS A 212 -3.31 18.44 26.96
N LEU A 213 -3.51 19.47 26.13
CA LEU A 213 -3.58 19.36 24.67
C LEU A 213 -2.19 19.27 24.02
N THR A 214 -1.28 18.56 24.68
CA THR A 214 0.07 18.30 24.18
C THR A 214 0.47 16.86 24.47
N THR A 215 1.05 16.19 23.48
CA THR A 215 1.74 14.91 23.63
C THR A 215 3.14 14.97 23.01
N THR A 216 3.93 13.93 23.20
CA THR A 216 5.30 13.86 22.69
C THR A 216 5.50 12.60 21.85
N ILE A 217 6.15 12.76 20.71
CA ILE A 217 6.55 11.66 19.82
C ILE A 217 8.09 11.63 19.80
N GLY A 218 8.67 10.46 20.09
CA GLY A 218 10.11 10.22 19.98
C GLY A 218 10.44 9.44 18.71
N THR A 219 11.56 9.78 18.05
CA THR A 219 12.01 9.09 16.83
C THR A 219 13.33 8.34 17.01
N SER A 220 13.61 7.87 18.23
CA SER A 220 14.90 7.28 18.60
C SER A 220 14.91 5.75 18.72
N ASN A 221 13.72 5.13 18.70
CA ASN A 221 13.54 3.71 18.94
C ASN A 221 12.99 3.00 17.69
N MET A 222 13.75 2.99 16.60
CA MET A 222 13.34 2.38 15.34
C MET A 222 14.13 1.09 15.11
N HIS A 223 13.57 -0.04 15.53
CA HIS A 223 14.12 -1.37 15.30
C HIS A 223 13.30 -2.09 14.23
N LEU A 224 13.94 -2.56 13.16
CA LEU A 224 13.29 -3.30 12.09
C LEU A 224 14.13 -4.52 11.70
N PHE A 225 13.48 -5.50 11.09
CA PHE A 225 14.18 -6.56 10.38
C PHE A 225 14.70 -6.01 9.05
N ASP A 226 15.97 -6.28 8.74
CA ASP A 226 16.55 -6.05 7.43
C ASP A 226 16.13 -7.13 6.42
N SER A 227 16.60 -7.04 5.18
CA SER A 227 16.30 -8.02 4.12
C SER A 227 16.76 -9.45 4.44
N ASP A 228 17.75 -9.60 5.32
CA ASP A 228 18.28 -10.90 5.78
C ASP A 228 17.51 -11.44 7.00
N GLY A 229 16.53 -10.70 7.52
CA GLY A 229 15.79 -11.07 8.72
C GLY A 229 16.53 -10.80 10.03
N LYS A 230 17.55 -9.94 10.04
CA LYS A 230 18.27 -9.52 11.26
C LYS A 230 17.71 -8.22 11.80
N ILE A 231 17.63 -8.11 13.13
CA ILE A 231 17.16 -6.88 13.78
C ILE A 231 18.26 -5.82 13.71
N ARG A 232 17.93 -4.68 13.12
CA ARG A 232 18.79 -3.50 13.04
C ARG A 232 18.11 -2.29 13.65
N LYS A 233 18.91 -1.45 14.33
CA LYS A 233 18.47 -0.15 14.84
C LYS A 233 18.79 0.94 13.80
N TYR A 234 17.82 1.81 13.56
CA TYR A 234 17.93 2.98 12.72
C TYR A 234 17.85 4.24 13.58
N ASP A 235 18.74 5.19 13.37
CA ASP A 235 18.78 6.44 14.14
C ASP A 235 17.92 7.54 13.50
N THR A 236 17.67 7.44 12.19
CA THR A 236 16.90 8.42 11.42
C THR A 236 15.99 7.71 10.39
N PRO A 237 14.82 8.29 10.04
CA PRO A 237 13.96 7.72 9.00
C PRO A 237 14.63 7.74 7.61
N GLU A 238 15.59 8.64 7.38
CA GLU A 238 16.36 8.71 6.13
C GLU A 238 17.23 7.47 5.93
N GLN A 239 17.82 6.91 6.99
CA GLN A 239 18.57 5.64 6.90
C GLN A 239 17.68 4.48 6.44
N ILE A 240 16.44 4.42 6.94
CA ILE A 240 15.45 3.42 6.50
C ILE A 240 15.13 3.62 5.02
N LEU A 241 14.97 4.88 4.59
CA LEU A 241 14.66 5.23 3.22
C LEU A 241 15.81 4.87 2.25
N GLU A 242 17.06 5.15 2.64
CA GLU A 242 18.25 4.82 1.85
C GLU A 242 18.41 3.30 1.67
N GLU A 243 18.32 2.53 2.75
CA GLU A 243 18.40 1.07 2.69
C GLU A 243 17.28 0.47 1.84
N PHE A 244 16.05 0.94 2.03
CA PHE A 244 14.92 0.57 1.19
C PHE A 244 15.17 0.92 -0.28
N CYS A 245 15.77 2.08 -0.56
CA CYS A 245 15.98 2.54 -1.93
C CYS A 245 16.95 1.65 -2.70
N HIS A 246 18.03 1.20 -2.05
CA HIS A 246 18.97 0.27 -2.65
C HIS A 246 18.29 -1.07 -2.96
N LEU A 247 17.61 -1.65 -1.98
CA LEU A 247 16.92 -2.93 -2.13
C LEU A 247 15.82 -2.86 -3.20
N ARG A 248 15.01 -1.79 -3.21
CA ARG A 248 13.94 -1.64 -4.19
C ARG A 248 14.47 -1.46 -5.61
N LEU A 249 15.59 -0.76 -5.80
CA LEU A 249 16.19 -0.59 -7.12
C LEU A 249 16.68 -1.93 -7.70
N GLU A 250 17.24 -2.81 -6.86
CA GLU A 250 17.60 -4.17 -7.27
C GLU A 250 16.39 -4.98 -7.74
N PHE A 251 15.26 -4.84 -7.05
CA PHE A 251 14.00 -5.47 -7.47
C PHE A 251 13.48 -4.93 -8.80
N TYR A 252 13.68 -3.63 -9.11
CA TYR A 252 13.35 -3.11 -10.44
C TYR A 252 14.26 -3.67 -11.55
N CYS A 253 15.53 -3.97 -11.25
CA CYS A 253 16.40 -4.69 -12.19
C CYS A 253 15.82 -6.09 -12.48
N LYS A 254 15.53 -6.85 -11.42
CA LYS A 254 14.92 -8.19 -11.53
C LYS A 254 13.57 -8.15 -12.25
N ARG A 255 12.73 -7.16 -11.96
CA ARG A 255 11.43 -6.95 -12.63
C ARG A 255 11.62 -6.75 -14.13
N LYS A 256 12.54 -5.87 -14.53
CA LYS A 256 12.81 -5.62 -15.95
C LYS A 256 13.24 -6.92 -16.66
N GLU A 257 14.14 -7.68 -16.05
CA GLU A 257 14.61 -8.96 -16.59
C GLU A 257 13.48 -9.98 -16.73
N ALA A 258 12.67 -10.15 -15.69
CA ALA A 258 11.55 -11.08 -15.69
C ALA A 258 10.47 -10.70 -16.72
N LEU A 259 10.14 -9.40 -16.83
CA LEU A 259 9.21 -8.90 -17.84
C LEU A 259 9.76 -9.11 -19.26
N LEU A 260 11.03 -8.80 -19.52
CA LEU A 260 11.66 -9.06 -20.82
C LEU A 260 11.65 -10.54 -21.18
N LYS A 261 11.96 -11.42 -20.21
CA LYS A 261 11.93 -12.86 -20.41
C LYS A 261 10.53 -13.36 -20.75
N SER A 262 9.52 -12.90 -20.02
CA SER A 262 8.11 -13.23 -20.26
C SER A 262 7.64 -12.79 -21.64
N ILE A 263 7.87 -11.52 -22.02
CA ILE A 263 7.44 -10.98 -23.31
C ILE A 263 8.18 -11.68 -24.47
N LYS A 264 9.49 -11.95 -24.34
CA LYS A 264 10.27 -12.69 -25.34
C LYS A 264 9.77 -14.12 -25.51
N LEU A 265 9.35 -14.77 -24.42
CA LEU A 265 8.75 -16.11 -24.46
C LEU A 265 7.41 -16.09 -25.22
N ASP A 266 6.57 -15.09 -24.98
CA ASP A 266 5.28 -14.95 -25.64
C ASP A 266 5.41 -14.56 -27.12
N LEU A 267 6.38 -13.72 -27.47
CA LEU A 267 6.78 -13.47 -28.86
C LEU A 267 7.13 -14.77 -29.58
N LYS A 268 7.96 -15.61 -28.94
CA LYS A 268 8.35 -16.90 -29.50
C LYS A 268 7.15 -17.84 -29.69
N LYS A 269 6.17 -17.83 -28.78
CA LYS A 269 4.91 -18.56 -28.97
C LYS A 269 4.10 -18.02 -30.14
N LEU A 270 3.97 -16.70 -30.28
CA LEU A 270 3.24 -16.06 -31.38
C LEU A 270 3.90 -16.35 -32.73
N GLU A 271 5.23 -16.28 -32.82
CA GLU A 271 5.98 -16.62 -34.04
C GLU A 271 5.71 -18.05 -34.48
N ASN A 272 5.71 -19.00 -33.53
CA ASN A 272 5.38 -20.38 -33.82
C ASN A 272 3.91 -20.54 -34.24
N LYS A 273 2.96 -19.83 -33.61
CA LYS A 273 1.54 -19.85 -34.02
C LYS A 273 1.33 -19.31 -35.43
N VAL A 274 1.93 -18.16 -35.76
CA VAL A 274 1.88 -17.56 -37.11
C VAL A 274 2.48 -18.52 -38.13
N ARG A 275 3.65 -19.10 -37.82
CA ARG A 275 4.32 -20.07 -38.68
C ARG A 275 3.47 -21.32 -38.89
N PHE A 276 2.83 -21.82 -37.83
CA PHE A 276 1.98 -23.00 -37.90
C PHE A 276 0.75 -22.77 -38.77
N ILE A 277 0.00 -21.67 -38.53
CA ILE A 277 -1.19 -21.37 -39.34
C ILE A 277 -0.81 -21.20 -40.81
N ARG A 278 0.30 -20.49 -41.10
CA ARG A 278 0.77 -20.32 -42.47
C ARG A 278 1.09 -21.67 -43.13
N CYS A 279 1.83 -22.56 -42.46
CA CYS A 279 2.10 -23.91 -42.97
C CYS A 279 0.81 -24.72 -43.20
N VAL A 280 -0.24 -24.53 -42.40
CA VAL A 280 -1.54 -25.20 -42.61
C VAL A 280 -2.30 -24.61 -43.80
N VAL A 281 -2.31 -23.28 -43.94
CA VAL A 281 -2.95 -22.58 -45.08
C VAL A 281 -2.25 -22.92 -46.40
N ASP A 282 -0.93 -23.02 -46.38
CA ASP A 282 -0.10 -23.37 -47.55
C ASP A 282 -0.10 -24.88 -47.85
N ASN A 283 -0.86 -25.69 -47.09
CA ASN A 283 -0.94 -27.15 -47.16
C ASN A 283 0.39 -27.89 -46.91
N GLU A 284 1.37 -27.24 -46.27
CA GLU A 284 2.63 -27.85 -45.86
C GLU A 284 2.50 -28.72 -44.60
N ILE A 285 1.48 -28.47 -43.78
CA ILE A 285 1.10 -29.28 -42.61
C ILE A 285 -0.38 -29.60 -42.73
N ILE A 286 -0.71 -30.88 -42.80
CA ILE A 286 -2.10 -31.35 -42.85
C ILE A 286 -2.48 -31.85 -41.47
N VAL A 287 -3.37 -31.12 -40.79
CA VAL A 287 -3.88 -31.50 -39.45
C VAL A 287 -5.09 -32.45 -39.51
N ASN A 288 -5.81 -32.47 -40.63
CA ASN A 288 -7.02 -33.29 -40.75
C ASN A 288 -6.70 -34.78 -40.93
N ASN A 289 -7.48 -35.65 -40.28
CA ASN A 289 -7.39 -37.12 -40.38
C ASN A 289 -5.99 -37.70 -40.10
N ARG A 290 -5.24 -37.10 -39.16
CA ARG A 290 -3.88 -37.52 -38.76
C ARG A 290 -3.84 -37.88 -37.28
N LYS A 291 -2.97 -38.82 -36.91
CA LYS A 291 -2.76 -39.15 -35.50
C LYS A 291 -1.95 -38.03 -34.84
N ARG A 292 -2.28 -37.67 -33.59
CA ARG A 292 -1.54 -36.62 -32.84
C ARG A 292 -0.04 -36.93 -32.73
N ALA A 293 0.34 -38.20 -32.60
CA ALA A 293 1.74 -38.60 -32.53
C ALA A 293 2.53 -38.27 -33.81
N ASP A 294 1.89 -38.43 -34.98
CA ASP A 294 2.53 -38.14 -36.27
C ASP A 294 2.71 -36.62 -36.45
N LEU A 295 1.69 -35.84 -36.05
CA LEU A 295 1.77 -34.37 -36.05
C LEU A 295 2.88 -33.85 -35.13
N PHE A 296 3.03 -34.46 -33.95
CA PHE A 296 4.12 -34.13 -33.03
C PHE A 296 5.50 -34.36 -33.65
N LEU A 297 5.72 -35.52 -34.29
CA LEU A 297 6.99 -35.81 -34.97
C LEU A 297 7.27 -34.82 -36.10
N GLU A 298 6.23 -34.45 -36.85
CA GLU A 298 6.31 -33.47 -37.94
C GLU A 298 6.66 -32.06 -37.43
N LEU A 299 6.04 -31.60 -36.33
CA LEU A 299 6.37 -30.32 -35.71
C LEU A 299 7.81 -30.28 -35.20
N ARG A 300 8.28 -31.38 -34.60
CA ARG A 300 9.66 -31.51 -34.16
C ARG A 300 10.64 -31.49 -35.33
N GLN A 301 10.33 -32.19 -36.43
CA GLN A 301 11.14 -32.18 -37.66
C GLN A 301 11.19 -30.80 -38.31
N LYS A 302 10.09 -30.05 -38.27
CA LYS A 302 10.01 -28.68 -38.77
C LYS A 302 10.61 -27.64 -37.81
N ASN A 303 11.23 -28.04 -36.69
CA ASN A 303 11.84 -27.14 -35.71
C ASN A 303 10.87 -26.08 -35.19
N PHE A 304 9.67 -26.49 -34.76
CA PHE A 304 8.84 -25.65 -33.90
C PHE A 304 9.36 -25.73 -32.47
N ASP A 305 9.27 -24.62 -31.73
CA ASP A 305 9.76 -24.63 -30.36
C ASP A 305 8.78 -25.34 -29.42
N PRO A 306 9.27 -26.24 -28.55
CA PRO A 306 8.47 -26.85 -27.51
C PRO A 306 8.25 -25.87 -26.35
N PHE A 307 7.02 -25.81 -25.84
CA PHE A 307 6.66 -25.07 -24.64
C PHE A 307 5.99 -26.02 -23.64
N PRO A 308 6.76 -26.60 -22.71
CA PRO A 308 6.23 -27.52 -21.72
C PRO A 308 5.12 -26.87 -20.91
N LYS A 309 3.99 -27.57 -20.77
CA LYS A 309 2.99 -27.15 -19.79
C LYS A 309 3.58 -27.39 -18.40
N LYS A 310 3.56 -26.36 -17.55
CA LYS A 310 3.83 -26.57 -16.12
C LYS A 310 2.90 -27.68 -15.63
N LYS A 311 3.47 -28.78 -15.09
CA LYS A 311 2.68 -29.86 -14.49
C LYS A 311 1.93 -29.24 -13.32
N LYS A 312 0.61 -29.04 -13.46
CA LYS A 312 -0.26 -28.66 -12.33
C LYS A 312 -0.09 -29.71 -11.24
N ARG A 313 0.66 -29.38 -10.17
CA ARG A 313 0.41 -30.00 -8.87
C ARG A 313 -0.98 -29.54 -8.43
N ALA A 314 -1.73 -30.43 -7.80
CA ALA A 314 -3.14 -30.21 -7.46
C ALA A 314 -3.31 -28.91 -6.64
N GLU A 315 -4.09 -27.97 -7.16
CA GLU A 315 -4.55 -26.77 -6.44
C GLU A 315 -5.50 -27.17 -5.30
N PRO A 316 -5.45 -26.43 -4.17
CA PRO A 316 -6.67 -26.01 -3.50
C PRO A 316 -6.83 -24.48 -3.61
N ALA A 317 -8.10 -24.05 -3.64
CA ALA A 317 -8.53 -22.73 -4.03
C ALA A 317 -8.21 -21.61 -3.02
N ALA A 318 -7.56 -20.53 -3.47
CA ALA A 318 -7.82 -19.17 -3.02
C ALA A 318 -7.31 -18.14 -4.04
N VAL A 319 -7.91 -16.95 -4.00
CA VAL A 319 -8.00 -15.96 -5.07
C VAL A 319 -6.67 -15.23 -5.34
N GLY A 320 -6.21 -15.27 -6.60
CA GLY A 320 -5.54 -14.12 -7.22
C GLY A 320 -4.02 -14.07 -7.19
N ALA A 321 -3.33 -15.20 -7.21
CA ALA A 321 -1.88 -15.26 -7.46
C ALA A 321 -1.61 -15.70 -8.91
N LEU A 322 -0.95 -14.84 -9.68
CA LEU A 322 -0.17 -15.25 -10.84
C LEU A 322 1.06 -15.97 -10.27
N GLU A 323 0.99 -17.28 -10.11
CA GLU A 323 2.16 -18.10 -9.77
C GLU A 323 2.90 -18.45 -11.05
N GLU A 324 4.15 -18.00 -11.16
CA GLU A 324 5.17 -18.70 -11.91
C GLU A 324 6.52 -18.59 -11.18
N GLU A 325 6.75 -19.45 -10.18
CA GLU A 325 8.12 -19.73 -9.73
C GLU A 325 8.90 -20.40 -10.87
N GLU A 326 10.12 -19.90 -11.05
CA GLU A 326 11.14 -20.37 -11.97
C GLU A 326 11.90 -21.53 -11.33
N ASN A 327 11.85 -22.69 -11.97
CA ASN A 327 12.98 -23.61 -11.94
C ASN A 327 13.58 -23.54 -13.34
N GLU A 328 14.57 -22.67 -13.53
CA GLU A 328 15.40 -22.65 -14.73
C GLU A 328 16.29 -23.90 -14.75
N GLU A 329 15.77 -24.96 -15.35
CA GLU A 329 16.63 -25.82 -16.16
C GLU A 329 16.49 -25.37 -17.61
N SER A 330 17.54 -24.74 -18.11
CA SER A 330 17.83 -24.62 -19.54
C SER A 330 17.57 -25.97 -20.23
N PRO A 331 16.82 -26.02 -21.34
CA PRO A 331 16.56 -27.28 -22.04
C PRO A 331 17.76 -27.65 -22.90
N GLU A 332 18.86 -28.02 -22.27
CA GLU A 332 19.89 -28.82 -22.94
C GLU A 332 19.48 -30.30 -22.87
N ALA A 333 18.86 -30.74 -23.97
CA ALA A 333 18.83 -32.13 -24.43
C ALA A 333 18.10 -33.20 -23.56
N ALA A 334 16.90 -32.91 -23.06
CA ALA A 334 15.91 -33.94 -22.70
C ALA A 334 14.74 -33.90 -23.71
N GLY A 335 14.36 -35.04 -24.27
CA GLY A 335 13.45 -35.11 -25.43
C GLY A 335 12.09 -34.47 -25.19
N ALA A 336 11.72 -33.50 -26.05
CA ALA A 336 10.42 -32.82 -26.01
C ALA A 336 9.24 -33.82 -25.92
N GLU A 337 8.28 -33.54 -25.04
CA GLU A 337 7.07 -34.35 -24.86
C GLU A 337 5.95 -33.89 -25.81
N PRO A 338 4.99 -34.76 -26.18
CA PRO A 338 3.85 -34.36 -27.01
C PRO A 338 3.03 -33.20 -26.45
N SER A 339 2.98 -33.05 -25.11
CA SER A 339 2.32 -31.94 -24.41
C SER A 339 2.92 -30.57 -24.72
N ASP A 340 4.17 -30.52 -25.16
CA ASP A 340 4.92 -29.27 -25.32
C ASP A 340 4.49 -28.49 -26.58
N TYR A 341 3.84 -29.17 -27.53
CA TYR A 341 3.31 -28.58 -28.77
C TYR A 341 1.80 -28.31 -28.69
N GLU A 342 1.19 -28.57 -27.55
CA GLU A 342 -0.26 -28.48 -27.38
C GLU A 342 -0.78 -27.05 -27.61
N TYR A 343 0.04 -26.02 -27.36
CA TYR A 343 -0.31 -24.62 -27.66
C TYR A 343 -0.57 -24.34 -29.15
N LEU A 344 -0.09 -25.20 -30.06
CA LEU A 344 -0.39 -25.16 -31.50
C LEU A 344 -1.56 -26.09 -31.85
N LEU A 345 -1.54 -27.31 -31.31
CA LEU A 345 -2.50 -28.36 -31.66
C LEU A 345 -3.89 -28.17 -30.99
N SER A 346 -3.99 -27.32 -29.97
CA SER A 346 -5.26 -26.96 -29.32
C SER A 346 -5.96 -25.76 -29.96
N MET A 347 -5.36 -25.16 -31.00
CA MET A 347 -5.99 -24.05 -31.74
C MET A 347 -7.27 -24.52 -32.43
N SER A 348 -8.31 -23.70 -32.38
CA SER A 348 -9.58 -24.04 -33.02
C SER A 348 -9.43 -23.99 -34.54
N ILE A 349 -10.06 -24.92 -35.26
CA ILE A 349 -9.96 -24.99 -36.72
C ILE A 349 -10.39 -23.66 -37.39
N GLY A 350 -11.35 -22.95 -36.80
CA GLY A 350 -11.79 -21.63 -37.27
C GLY A 350 -10.72 -20.52 -37.18
N THR A 351 -9.61 -20.75 -36.48
CA THR A 351 -8.48 -19.80 -36.38
C THR A 351 -7.42 -20.03 -37.46
N LEU A 352 -7.56 -21.06 -38.29
CA LEU A 352 -6.58 -21.39 -39.35
C LEU A 352 -6.85 -20.58 -40.63
N THR A 353 -6.91 -19.25 -40.51
CA THR A 353 -7.26 -18.34 -41.61
C THR A 353 -6.18 -17.28 -41.82
N LEU A 354 -6.15 -16.67 -43.02
CA LEU A 354 -5.28 -15.54 -43.33
C LEU A 354 -5.57 -14.31 -42.44
N GLU A 355 -6.85 -14.09 -42.11
CA GLU A 355 -7.29 -13.03 -41.20
C GLU A 355 -6.66 -13.19 -39.82
N LYS A 356 -6.62 -14.42 -39.30
CA LYS A 356 -5.99 -14.69 -38.00
C LYS A 356 -4.48 -14.51 -38.03
N ILE A 357 -3.82 -14.81 -39.14
CA ILE A 357 -2.39 -14.50 -39.32
C ILE A 357 -2.17 -12.99 -39.22
N GLN A 358 -3.01 -12.17 -39.84
CA GLN A 358 -2.91 -10.72 -39.76
C GLN A 358 -3.09 -10.21 -38.32
N GLU A 359 -4.09 -10.73 -37.61
CA GLU A 359 -4.34 -10.41 -36.20
C GLU A 359 -3.13 -10.78 -35.31
N LEU A 360 -2.59 -12.00 -35.46
CA LEU A 360 -1.43 -12.46 -34.68
C LEU A 360 -0.14 -11.70 -35.04
N ASN A 361 0.01 -11.25 -36.28
CA ASN A 361 1.13 -10.38 -36.66
C ASN A 361 1.01 -8.99 -36.05
N ALA A 362 -0.21 -8.44 -35.93
CA ALA A 362 -0.43 -7.18 -35.22
C ALA A 362 -0.12 -7.32 -33.72
N GLU A 363 -0.56 -8.42 -33.09
CA GLU A 363 -0.21 -8.75 -31.69
C GLU A 363 1.29 -8.93 -31.50
N LYS A 364 1.95 -9.64 -32.44
CA LYS A 364 3.41 -9.78 -32.45
C LYS A 364 4.10 -8.42 -32.54
N GLN A 365 3.68 -7.56 -33.46
CA GLN A 365 4.29 -6.24 -33.61
C GLN A 365 4.17 -5.43 -32.32
N LYS A 366 3.01 -5.45 -31.68
CA LYS A 366 2.81 -4.81 -30.38
C LYS A 366 3.79 -5.32 -29.32
N LEU A 367 3.97 -6.64 -29.21
CA LEU A 367 4.94 -7.19 -28.26
C LEU A 367 6.40 -6.86 -28.62
N VAL A 368 6.74 -6.74 -29.91
CA VAL A 368 8.07 -6.27 -30.35
C VAL A 368 8.29 -4.83 -29.91
N ASP A 369 7.29 -3.97 -30.10
CA ASP A 369 7.33 -2.57 -29.67
C ASP A 369 7.46 -2.48 -28.13
N ASP A 370 6.71 -3.32 -27.39
CA ASP A 370 6.78 -3.39 -25.92
C ASP A 370 8.18 -3.84 -25.43
N VAL A 371 8.84 -4.79 -26.12
CA VAL A 371 10.23 -5.20 -25.82
C VAL A 371 11.19 -4.05 -26.07
N GLU A 372 11.07 -3.37 -27.22
CA GLU A 372 11.94 -2.24 -27.55
C GLU A 372 11.78 -1.09 -26.54
N GLU A 373 10.54 -0.77 -26.12
CA GLU A 373 10.30 0.20 -25.06
C GLU A 373 10.98 -0.23 -23.76
N LEU A 374 10.75 -1.47 -23.31
CA LEU A 374 11.27 -1.97 -22.04
C LEU A 374 12.80 -2.09 -22.02
N GLU A 375 13.43 -2.49 -23.13
CA GLU A 375 14.89 -2.56 -23.26
C GLU A 375 15.52 -1.17 -23.12
N ASN A 376 14.90 -0.15 -23.71
CA ASN A 376 15.34 1.24 -23.65
C ASN A 376 15.07 1.91 -22.28
N MET A 377 14.11 1.41 -21.50
CA MET A 377 13.83 1.93 -20.16
C MET A 377 14.87 1.45 -19.14
N SER A 378 15.44 2.38 -18.36
CA SER A 378 16.24 2.02 -17.18
C SER A 378 15.35 1.52 -16.01
N PRO A 379 15.89 0.71 -15.08
CA PRO A 379 15.20 0.36 -13.84
C PRO A 379 14.73 1.58 -13.04
N LYS A 380 15.55 2.65 -13.03
CA LYS A 380 15.20 3.93 -12.41
C LYS A 380 13.97 4.57 -13.06
N SER A 381 13.90 4.60 -14.40
CA SER A 381 12.74 5.15 -15.11
C SER A 381 11.48 4.33 -14.93
N LEU A 382 11.59 2.99 -14.81
CA LEU A 382 10.45 2.14 -14.46
C LEU A 382 9.90 2.51 -13.08
N TRP A 383 10.80 2.72 -12.12
CA TRP A 383 10.39 3.14 -10.78
C TRP A 383 9.75 4.52 -10.78
N LEU A 384 10.34 5.51 -11.45
CA LEU A 384 9.76 6.85 -11.55
C LEU A 384 8.34 6.83 -12.16
N LYS A 385 8.10 6.00 -13.18
CA LYS A 385 6.77 5.81 -13.78
C LYS A 385 5.75 5.29 -12.76
N ASP A 386 6.13 4.33 -11.92
CA ASP A 386 5.27 3.81 -10.86
C ASP A 386 5.03 4.84 -9.74
N LEU A 387 6.06 5.62 -9.36
CA LEU A 387 5.91 6.71 -8.39
C LEU A 387 4.92 7.78 -8.89
N ASP A 388 4.99 8.16 -10.16
CA ASP A 388 4.09 9.12 -10.78
C ASP A 388 2.65 8.58 -10.89
N ALA A 389 2.49 7.30 -11.21
CA ALA A 389 1.19 6.63 -11.22
C ALA A 389 0.57 6.59 -9.81
N PHE A 390 1.37 6.28 -8.80
CA PHE A 390 0.94 6.28 -7.41
C PHE A 390 0.56 7.68 -6.91
N GLU A 391 1.32 8.72 -7.27
CA GLU A 391 0.99 10.10 -6.89
C GLU A 391 -0.37 10.53 -7.45
N LYS A 392 -0.68 10.16 -8.70
CA LYS A 392 -2.01 10.40 -9.30
C LYS A 392 -3.12 9.63 -8.59
N GLU A 393 -2.91 8.36 -8.27
CA GLU A 393 -3.88 7.55 -7.52
C GLU A 393 -4.07 8.07 -6.09
N LEU A 394 -3.02 8.63 -5.48
CA LEU A 394 -3.10 9.28 -4.18
C LEU A 394 -3.97 10.55 -4.24
N ASP A 395 -3.85 11.35 -5.29
CA ASP A 395 -4.73 12.50 -5.55
C ASP A 395 -6.20 12.08 -5.70
N VAL A 396 -6.46 11.05 -6.49
CA VAL A 396 -7.80 10.48 -6.66
C VAL A 396 -8.35 9.98 -5.33
N SER A 397 -7.55 9.23 -4.56
CA SER A 397 -7.95 8.74 -3.24
C SER A 397 -8.26 9.89 -2.28
N ASN A 398 -7.44 10.94 -2.27
CA ASN A 398 -7.69 12.14 -1.46
C ASN A 398 -8.98 12.85 -1.86
N ALA A 399 -9.21 13.03 -3.16
CA ALA A 399 -10.42 13.65 -3.69
C ALA A 399 -11.69 12.85 -3.34
N ILE A 400 -11.65 11.53 -3.49
CA ILE A 400 -12.75 10.63 -3.12
C ILE A 400 -13.10 10.80 -1.63
N LEU A 401 -12.09 10.81 -0.75
CA LEU A 401 -12.29 11.01 0.69
C LEU A 401 -12.89 12.39 1.01
N CYS A 402 -12.42 13.46 0.36
CA CYS A 402 -13.01 14.80 0.50
C CYS A 402 -14.46 14.87 0.02
N CYS A 403 -14.79 14.18 -1.09
CA CYS A 403 -16.15 14.10 -1.61
C CYS A 403 -17.07 13.33 -0.66
N TYR A 404 -16.63 12.21 -0.08
CA TYR A 404 -17.42 11.46 0.91
C TYR A 404 -17.72 12.30 2.16
N ALA A 405 -16.74 13.07 2.64
CA ALA A 405 -16.95 14.01 3.75
C ALA A 405 -18.00 15.08 3.39
N SER A 406 -17.87 15.69 2.20
CA SER A 406 -18.80 16.73 1.74
C SER A 406 -20.23 16.23 1.49
N PHE A 407 -20.38 15.04 0.91
CA PHE A 407 -21.70 14.45 0.62
C PHE A 407 -22.43 14.05 1.91
N ARG A 408 -21.71 13.61 2.94
CA ARG A 408 -22.28 13.34 4.28
C ARG A 408 -22.78 14.61 4.95
N VAL A 409 -22.01 15.70 4.91
CA VAL A 409 -22.44 17.00 5.45
C VAL A 409 -23.73 17.47 4.78
N LEU A 410 -23.84 17.31 3.45
CA LEU A 410 -25.06 17.65 2.70
C LEU A 410 -26.26 16.77 3.08
N LEU A 411 -26.03 15.46 3.27
CA LEU A 411 -27.08 14.52 3.67
C LEU A 411 -27.59 14.80 5.09
N LEU A 412 -26.68 15.10 6.03
CA LEU A 412 -27.02 15.55 7.39
C LEU A 412 -27.83 16.85 7.36
N HIS A 413 -27.42 17.84 6.56
CA HIS A 413 -28.16 19.10 6.40
C HIS A 413 -29.57 18.89 5.84
N LEU A 414 -29.73 18.00 4.85
CA LEU A 414 -31.04 17.66 4.27
C LEU A 414 -31.96 16.95 5.28
N ILE A 415 -31.40 16.08 6.14
CA ILE A 415 -32.16 15.40 7.19
C ILE A 415 -32.56 16.36 8.31
N THR A 416 -31.70 17.31 8.69
CA THR A 416 -32.03 18.33 9.70
C THR A 416 -32.96 19.42 9.20
N CYS A 417 -33.06 19.65 7.89
CA CYS A 417 -34.03 20.58 7.30
C CYS A 417 -35.41 19.97 7.02
N GLN A 418 -35.59 18.65 7.22
CA GLN A 418 -36.88 17.95 7.08
C GLN A 418 -37.54 17.59 8.42
N LEU A 419 -36.91 17.94 9.55
CA LEU A 419 -37.48 17.92 10.91
C LEU A 419 -37.70 19.36 11.37
#